data_AF-A0A495IEY9-F1
#
_entry.id   AF-A0A495IEY9-F1
#
_cell.length_a   1.000
_cell.length_b   1.000
_cell.length_c   1.000
_cell.angle_alpha   90.00
_cell.angle_beta   90.00
_cell.angle_gamma   90.00
#
_symmetry.space_group_name_H-M   'P 1'
#
loop_
_entity.id
_entity.type
_entity.pdbx_description
1 polymer ?
#
loop_
_entity_poly.entity_id
_entity_poly.type
_entity_poly.pdbx_seq_one_letter_code
_entity_poly.pdbx_strand_id
1 'polypeptide(L)'
;MSDAPDAVVPSSTPTRADSVGATPPRTRGRRGQITPPPTEPPAPVQAPPEPAPIPDGAVDFVMGRMTYLLGWYEQHAQISRWCYLGIKVVQLIVAAAVSATALMQTAGPVLTAVLGGIILVLEGVQQAFQFHDNWIRYRSTHTTLLKTLTQWEVRAKPFDGADAVRQLALTLETLAGNETSTWAKSAEAPSGAGSGTPPTKK
;
A
#
# COMPACT_ATOMS: atom_id res chain seq x y z
N MET A 1 -25.27 -29.07 -41.10
CA MET A 1 -24.50 -29.20 -42.35
C MET A 1 -23.58 -27.99 -42.41
N SER A 2 -22.28 -28.23 -42.18
CA SER A 2 -21.08 -27.41 -42.46
C SER A 2 -21.07 -25.91 -42.06
N ASP A 3 -19.99 -25.33 -41.54
CA ASP A 3 -18.62 -25.80 -41.32
C ASP A 3 -17.94 -24.80 -40.37
N ALA A 4 -17.01 -25.29 -39.55
CA ALA A 4 -15.99 -24.47 -38.90
C ALA A 4 -14.81 -24.29 -39.87
N PRO A 5 -13.91 -23.34 -39.61
CA PRO A 5 -12.52 -23.75 -39.73
C PRO A 5 -11.63 -23.39 -38.53
N ASP A 6 -10.87 -24.39 -38.13
CA ASP A 6 -9.62 -24.37 -37.38
C ASP A 6 -8.58 -23.37 -37.93
N ALA A 7 -7.84 -22.73 -37.02
CA ALA A 7 -6.43 -22.34 -37.22
C ALA A 7 -5.80 -22.02 -35.85
N VAL A 8 -5.08 -22.97 -35.25
CA VAL A 8 -3.60 -23.13 -35.33
C VAL A 8 -2.83 -22.17 -34.40
N VAL A 9 -2.34 -22.77 -33.32
CA VAL A 9 -1.26 -22.33 -32.43
C VAL A 9 0.09 -22.52 -33.13
N PRO A 10 1.05 -21.59 -32.94
CA PRO A 10 2.46 -21.98 -32.99
C PRO A 10 3.20 -21.72 -31.67
N SER A 11 3.64 -22.83 -31.06
CA SER A 11 4.71 -22.88 -30.07
C SER A 11 6.05 -22.55 -30.75
N SER A 12 6.90 -21.75 -30.12
CA SER A 12 8.27 -21.54 -30.60
C SER A 12 9.23 -21.42 -29.41
N THR A 13 9.83 -22.55 -29.07
CA THR A 13 11.08 -22.64 -28.30
C THR A 13 12.26 -22.43 -29.26
N PRO A 14 13.28 -21.64 -28.91
CA PRO A 14 14.59 -21.78 -29.53
C PRO A 14 15.63 -22.32 -28.54
N THR A 15 15.98 -23.58 -28.79
CA THR A 15 17.33 -24.14 -28.96
C THR A 15 18.53 -23.32 -28.47
N ARG A 16 19.25 -23.97 -27.55
CA ARG A 16 20.65 -23.78 -27.13
C ARG A 16 21.63 -23.82 -28.31
N ALA A 17 22.55 -22.86 -28.37
CA ALA A 17 23.78 -22.94 -29.15
C ALA A 17 24.97 -22.42 -28.32
N ASP A 18 26.00 -23.24 -28.24
CA ASP A 18 27.28 -22.97 -27.59
C ASP A 18 28.11 -21.92 -28.36
N SER A 19 28.90 -21.10 -27.66
CA SER A 19 30.12 -20.50 -28.23
C SER A 19 31.11 -20.04 -27.14
N VAL A 20 32.15 -20.85 -27.02
CA VAL A 20 33.54 -20.64 -26.59
C VAL A 20 34.06 -19.18 -26.50
N GLY A 21 34.74 -18.88 -25.40
CA GLY A 21 36.07 -18.23 -25.44
C GLY A 21 36.23 -16.89 -24.71
N ALA A 22 36.80 -16.91 -23.50
CA ALA A 22 37.82 -15.95 -23.04
C ALA A 22 38.26 -16.28 -21.59
N THR A 23 39.51 -16.71 -21.42
CA THR A 23 40.14 -16.98 -20.11
C THR A 23 40.88 -15.73 -19.65
N PRO A 24 40.52 -15.08 -18.51
CA PRO A 24 41.37 -14.07 -17.90
C PRO A 24 42.45 -14.69 -16.98
N PRO A 25 43.59 -14.01 -16.77
CA PRO A 25 44.75 -14.57 -16.08
C PRO A 25 44.51 -14.78 -14.58
N ARG A 26 44.91 -15.96 -14.08
CA ARG A 26 44.88 -16.33 -12.66
C ARG A 26 45.83 -15.45 -11.84
N THR A 27 45.27 -14.51 -11.10
CA THR A 27 45.98 -13.82 -10.01
C THR A 27 46.20 -14.80 -8.86
N ARG A 28 47.46 -15.15 -8.59
CA ARG A 28 47.87 -16.01 -7.47
C ARG A 28 47.77 -15.21 -6.17
N GLY A 29 46.63 -15.28 -5.49
CA GLY A 29 46.38 -14.57 -4.23
C GLY A 29 45.94 -15.50 -3.11
N ARG A 30 46.83 -15.69 -2.13
CA ARG A 30 46.57 -16.02 -0.72
C ARG A 30 45.65 -17.24 -0.43
N ARG A 31 46.29 -18.40 -0.21
CA ARG A 31 45.67 -19.58 0.42
C ARG A 31 45.25 -19.22 1.86
N GLY A 32 44.03 -18.72 2.02
CA GLY A 32 43.34 -18.70 3.31
C GLY A 32 43.22 -20.13 3.81
N GLN A 33 43.63 -20.35 5.05
CA GLN A 33 43.53 -21.61 5.75
C GLN A 33 42.04 -21.95 5.88
N ILE A 34 41.55 -22.92 5.10
CA ILE A 34 40.20 -23.46 5.27
C ILE A 34 40.31 -24.41 6.47
N THR A 35 39.92 -23.96 7.65
CA THR A 35 39.62 -24.87 8.76
C THR A 35 38.52 -25.82 8.31
N PRO A 36 38.66 -27.15 8.47
CA PRO A 36 37.57 -28.07 8.18
C PRO A 36 36.37 -27.70 9.08
N PRO A 37 35.13 -27.85 8.58
CA PRO A 37 33.95 -27.63 9.40
C PRO A 37 33.98 -28.56 10.62
N PRO A 38 33.43 -28.16 11.78
CA PRO A 38 33.31 -29.04 12.93
C PRO A 38 32.56 -30.33 12.52
N THR A 39 33.19 -31.49 12.69
CA THR A 39 32.55 -32.82 12.51
C THR A 39 31.71 -33.20 13.73
N GLU A 40 31.10 -32.22 14.40
CA GLU A 40 30.14 -32.49 15.46
C GLU A 40 28.75 -32.54 14.80
N PRO A 41 27.98 -33.62 14.99
CA PRO A 41 26.58 -33.64 14.58
C PRO A 41 25.91 -32.36 15.11
N PRO A 42 25.08 -31.64 14.33
CA PRO A 42 24.34 -30.53 14.88
C PRO A 42 23.60 -31.04 16.12
N ALA A 43 23.84 -30.40 17.27
CA ALA A 43 23.09 -30.68 18.49
C ALA A 43 21.60 -30.76 18.12
N PRO A 44 20.80 -31.66 18.72
CA PRO A 44 19.38 -31.73 18.44
C PRO A 44 18.82 -30.31 18.52
N VAL A 45 18.31 -29.80 17.41
CA VAL A 45 17.60 -28.52 17.40
C VAL A 45 16.51 -28.71 18.44
N GLN A 46 16.66 -28.08 19.60
CA GLN A 46 15.65 -28.10 20.64
C GLN A 46 14.35 -27.69 19.93
N ALA A 47 13.31 -28.51 20.07
CA ALA A 47 12.01 -28.15 19.53
C ALA A 47 11.69 -26.71 19.98
N PRO A 48 11.14 -25.85 19.10
CA PRO A 48 10.78 -24.49 19.47
C PRO A 48 10.08 -24.51 20.83
N PRO A 49 10.47 -23.64 21.78
CA PRO A 49 9.86 -23.65 23.11
C PRO A 49 8.34 -23.59 22.93
N GLU A 50 7.63 -24.49 23.63
CA GLU A 50 6.18 -24.50 23.65
C GLU A 50 5.69 -23.06 23.90
N PRO A 51 4.74 -22.55 23.10
CA PRO A 51 4.30 -21.17 23.24
C PRO A 51 3.89 -20.93 24.69
N ALA A 52 4.40 -19.85 25.28
CA ALA A 52 4.10 -19.49 26.66
C ALA A 52 2.58 -19.52 26.91
N PRO A 53 2.09 -19.69 28.15
CA PRO A 53 0.68 -19.60 28.44
C PRO A 53 0.10 -18.25 27.99
N ILE A 54 -1.16 -18.23 27.54
CA ILE A 54 -1.85 -16.96 27.26
C ILE A 54 -2.13 -16.27 28.62
N PRO A 55 -1.75 -15.00 28.82
CA PRO A 55 -2.04 -14.29 30.06
C PRO A 55 -3.53 -14.17 30.33
N ASP A 56 -3.92 -14.19 31.60
CA ASP A 56 -5.30 -13.91 32.02
C ASP A 56 -5.70 -12.49 31.55
N GLY A 57 -6.92 -12.35 31.01
CA GLY A 57 -7.44 -11.09 30.47
C GLY A 57 -6.92 -10.70 29.08
N ALA A 58 -6.06 -11.51 28.45
CA ALA A 58 -5.56 -11.23 27.09
C ALA A 58 -6.70 -11.12 26.05
N VAL A 59 -7.77 -11.89 26.21
CA VAL A 59 -8.95 -11.83 25.34
C VAL A 59 -9.59 -10.45 25.40
N ASP A 60 -9.87 -9.95 26.61
CA ASP A 60 -10.51 -8.65 26.82
C ASP A 60 -9.65 -7.52 26.27
N PHE A 61 -8.32 -7.60 26.47
CA PHE A 61 -7.39 -6.63 25.91
C PHE A 61 -7.43 -6.60 24.38
N VAL A 62 -7.34 -7.77 23.72
CA VAL A 62 -7.35 -7.86 22.26
C VAL A 62 -8.70 -7.42 21.68
N MET A 63 -9.82 -7.74 22.34
CA MET A 63 -11.15 -7.29 21.94
C MET A 63 -11.33 -5.77 22.15
N GLY A 64 -10.79 -5.21 23.23
CA GLY A 64 -10.73 -3.77 23.44
C GLY A 64 -9.94 -3.07 22.33
N ARG A 65 -8.80 -3.66 21.92
CA ARG A 65 -8.02 -3.16 20.78
C ARG A 65 -8.80 -3.22 19.46
N MET A 66 -9.50 -4.33 19.18
CA MET A 66 -10.34 -4.48 17.98
C MET A 66 -11.43 -3.42 17.90
N THR A 67 -12.19 -3.23 18.98
CA THR A 67 -13.29 -2.25 19.03
C THR A 67 -12.79 -0.82 18.88
N TYR A 68 -11.66 -0.49 19.50
CA TYR A 68 -10.98 0.79 19.29
C TYR A 68 -10.63 1.02 17.81
N LEU A 69 -10.00 0.03 17.16
CA LEU A 69 -9.63 0.14 15.74
C LEU A 69 -10.86 0.31 14.85
N LEU A 70 -11.91 -0.50 15.04
CA LEU A 70 -13.17 -0.37 14.30
C LEU A 70 -13.76 1.04 14.38
N GLY A 71 -13.86 1.59 15.60
CA GLY A 71 -14.39 2.94 15.82
C GLY A 71 -13.52 4.03 15.18
N TRP A 72 -12.19 3.93 15.35
CA TRP A 72 -11.24 4.87 14.76
C TRP A 72 -11.34 4.90 13.23
N TYR A 73 -11.36 3.72 12.59
CA TYR A 73 -11.44 3.60 11.13
C TYR A 73 -12.75 4.12 10.57
N GLU A 74 -13.89 3.78 11.18
CA GLU A 74 -15.18 4.29 10.72
C GLU A 74 -15.23 5.81 10.79
N GLN A 75 -14.78 6.39 11.91
CA GLN A 75 -14.79 7.85 12.09
C GLN A 75 -13.88 8.56 11.07
N HIS A 76 -12.66 8.07 10.85
CA HIS A 76 -11.71 8.67 9.91
C HIS A 76 -12.19 8.53 8.46
N ALA A 77 -12.85 7.43 8.14
CA ALA A 77 -13.49 7.21 6.87
C ALA A 77 -14.58 8.29 6.65
N GLN A 78 -15.50 8.47 7.60
CA GLN A 78 -16.57 9.47 7.49
C GLN A 78 -16.02 10.89 7.33
N ILE A 79 -15.04 11.28 8.15
CA ILE A 79 -14.41 12.61 8.06
C ILE A 79 -13.81 12.83 6.66
N SER A 80 -13.05 11.86 6.14
CA SER A 80 -12.45 11.96 4.80
C SER A 80 -13.50 12.15 3.71
N ARG A 81 -14.62 11.42 3.81
CA ARG A 81 -15.76 11.57 2.90
C ARG A 81 -16.35 12.98 2.97
N TRP A 82 -16.67 13.47 4.17
CA TRP A 82 -17.28 14.79 4.33
C TRP A 82 -16.36 15.94 3.89
N CYS A 83 -15.07 15.85 4.16
CA CYS A 83 -14.08 16.81 3.64
C CYS A 83 -14.04 16.80 2.11
N TYR A 84 -13.99 15.62 1.48
CA TYR A 84 -14.00 15.50 0.01
C TYR A 84 -15.27 16.12 -0.60
N LEU A 85 -16.45 15.78 -0.08
CA LEU A 85 -17.71 16.34 -0.57
C LEU A 85 -17.77 17.85 -0.33
N GLY A 86 -17.33 18.33 0.83
CA GLY A 86 -17.30 19.77 1.14
C GLY A 86 -16.45 20.56 0.16
N ILE A 87 -15.22 20.09 -0.13
CA ILE A 87 -14.33 20.73 -1.11
C ILE A 87 -14.99 20.78 -2.50
N LYS A 88 -15.58 19.66 -2.95
CA LYS A 88 -16.24 19.60 -4.27
C LYS A 88 -17.44 20.55 -4.37
N VAL A 89 -18.24 20.67 -3.31
CA VAL A 89 -19.36 21.62 -3.26
C VAL A 89 -18.85 23.05 -3.35
N VAL A 90 -17.79 23.40 -2.61
CA VAL A 90 -17.20 24.75 -2.69
C VAL A 90 -16.66 25.03 -4.09
N GLN A 91 -15.95 24.07 -4.71
CA GLN A 91 -15.47 24.23 -6.09
C GLN A 91 -16.62 24.49 -7.08
N LEU A 92 -17.74 23.80 -6.94
CA LEU A 92 -18.92 23.99 -7.81
C LEU A 92 -19.54 25.38 -7.61
N ILE A 93 -19.65 25.85 -6.36
CA ILE A 93 -20.16 27.19 -6.04
C ILE A 93 -19.25 28.27 -6.65
N VAL A 94 -17.93 28.12 -6.50
CA VAL A 94 -16.96 29.08 -7.05
C VAL A 94 -16.99 29.06 -8.59
N ALA A 95 -17.08 27.89 -9.21
CA ALA A 95 -17.20 27.77 -10.66
C ALA A 95 -18.47 28.45 -11.19
N ALA A 96 -19.61 28.27 -10.52
CA ALA A 96 -20.86 28.96 -10.85
C ALA A 96 -20.73 30.48 -10.68
N ALA A 97 -20.04 30.95 -9.64
CA ALA A 97 -19.76 32.36 -9.43
C ALA A 97 -18.89 32.95 -10.56
N VAL A 98 -17.87 32.22 -11.04
CA VAL A 98 -17.07 32.61 -12.21
C VAL A 98 -17.96 32.82 -13.43
N SER A 99 -18.83 31.86 -13.74
CA SER A 99 -19.77 31.98 -14.87
C SER A 99 -20.73 33.16 -14.71
N ALA A 100 -21.23 33.43 -13.50
CA ALA A 100 -22.08 34.59 -13.24
C ALA A 100 -21.33 35.91 -13.45
N THR A 101 -20.09 36.02 -12.95
CA THR A 101 -19.27 37.23 -13.13
C THR A 101 -18.92 37.50 -14.60
N ALA A 102 -18.81 36.46 -15.43
CA ALA A 102 -18.53 36.62 -16.85
C ALA A 102 -19.66 37.34 -17.62
N LEU A 103 -20.89 37.31 -17.11
CA LEU A 103 -22.04 38.02 -17.71
C LEU A 103 -22.20 39.46 -17.19
N MET A 104 -21.50 39.82 -16.11
CA MET A 104 -21.59 41.15 -15.51
C MET A 104 -20.52 42.07 -16.10
N GLN A 105 -20.94 43.09 -16.87
CA GLN A 105 -20.03 44.09 -17.44
C GLN A 105 -19.25 44.91 -16.40
N THR A 106 -19.69 44.90 -15.14
CA THR A 106 -19.06 45.61 -14.02
C THR A 106 -18.04 44.77 -13.24
N ALA A 107 -17.94 43.47 -13.51
CA ALA A 107 -16.98 42.61 -12.82
C ALA A 107 -15.58 42.82 -13.41
N GLY A 108 -14.66 43.35 -12.61
CA GLY A 108 -13.27 43.55 -13.03
C GLY A 108 -12.51 42.22 -13.16
N PRO A 109 -11.50 42.13 -14.05
CA PRO A 109 -10.73 40.90 -14.32
C PRO A 109 -10.04 40.31 -13.08
N VAL A 110 -9.76 41.14 -12.08
CA VAL A 110 -9.19 40.72 -10.79
C VAL A 110 -10.13 39.74 -10.05
N LEU A 111 -11.45 39.97 -10.08
CA LEU A 111 -12.41 39.11 -9.37
C LEU A 111 -12.43 37.70 -9.98
N THR A 112 -12.46 37.60 -11.30
CA THR A 112 -12.42 36.32 -12.02
C THR A 112 -11.12 35.57 -11.75
N ALA A 113 -9.98 36.29 -11.71
CA ALA A 113 -8.69 35.70 -11.38
C ALA A 113 -8.63 35.15 -9.94
N VAL A 114 -9.20 35.86 -8.97
CA VAL A 114 -9.28 35.40 -7.57
C VAL A 114 -10.14 34.14 -7.45
N LEU A 115 -11.31 34.11 -8.09
CA LEU A 115 -12.18 32.92 -8.08
C LEU A 115 -11.50 31.70 -8.72
N GLY A 116 -10.83 31.89 -9.85
CA GLY A 116 -10.03 30.82 -10.47
C GLY A 116 -8.89 30.33 -9.58
N GLY A 117 -8.20 31.25 -8.88
CA GLY A 117 -7.16 30.92 -7.92
C GLY A 117 -7.67 30.08 -6.75
N ILE A 118 -8.87 30.37 -6.24
CA ILE A 118 -9.50 29.57 -5.17
C ILE A 118 -9.73 28.13 -5.65
N ILE A 119 -10.22 27.93 -6.87
CA ILE A 119 -10.42 26.57 -7.42
C ILE A 119 -9.09 25.81 -7.47
N LEU A 120 -8.02 26.46 -7.92
CA LEU A 120 -6.69 25.84 -8.01
C LEU A 120 -6.14 25.46 -6.64
N VAL A 121 -6.27 26.34 -5.63
CA VAL A 121 -5.86 26.03 -4.25
C VAL A 121 -6.64 24.84 -3.70
N LEU A 122 -7.96 24.82 -3.92
CA LEU A 122 -8.81 23.70 -3.48
C LEU A 122 -8.44 22.38 -4.14
N GLU A 123 -8.10 22.40 -5.43
CA GLU A 123 -7.63 21.21 -6.15
C GLU A 123 -6.26 20.74 -5.63
N GLY A 124 -5.35 21.67 -5.37
CA GLY A 124 -4.06 21.37 -4.75
C GLY A 124 -4.20 20.75 -3.36
N VAL A 125 -5.08 21.28 -2.53
CA VAL A 125 -5.43 20.72 -1.21
C VAL A 125 -5.99 19.30 -1.37
N GLN A 126 -6.91 19.09 -2.32
CA GLN A 126 -7.48 17.77 -2.57
C GLN A 126 -6.42 16.74 -2.97
N GLN A 127 -5.49 17.11 -3.86
CA GLN A 127 -4.39 16.24 -4.28
C GLN A 127 -3.39 15.98 -3.15
N ALA A 128 -3.09 16.98 -2.32
CA ALA A 128 -2.16 16.84 -1.20
C ALA A 128 -2.67 15.88 -0.13
N PHE A 129 -3.97 15.96 0.22
CA PHE A 129 -4.54 15.15 1.29
C PHE A 129 -5.14 13.82 0.83
N GLN A 130 -5.25 13.57 -0.48
CA GLN A 130 -5.74 12.31 -1.05
C GLN A 130 -7.03 11.81 -0.37
N PHE A 131 -7.97 12.72 -0.07
CA PHE A 131 -9.15 12.41 0.74
C PHE A 131 -10.00 11.25 0.18
N HIS A 132 -10.03 11.12 -1.14
CA HIS A 132 -10.74 10.03 -1.82
C HIS A 132 -10.11 8.67 -1.55
N ASP A 133 -8.80 8.56 -1.76
CA ASP A 133 -8.05 7.32 -1.54
C ASP A 133 -8.04 6.94 -0.06
N ASN A 134 -7.91 7.93 0.82
CA ASN A 134 -7.99 7.73 2.27
C ASN A 134 -9.37 7.18 2.68
N TRP A 135 -10.47 7.73 2.17
CA TRP A 135 -11.82 7.20 2.42
C TRP A 135 -11.96 5.72 2.02
N ILE A 136 -11.57 5.39 0.78
CA ILE A 136 -11.69 4.02 0.26
C ILE A 136 -10.83 3.06 1.09
N ARG A 137 -9.59 3.47 1.40
CA ARG A 137 -8.66 2.69 2.20
C ARG A 137 -9.22 2.40 3.58
N TYR A 138 -9.64 3.41 4.33
CA TYR A 138 -10.18 3.22 5.68
C TYR A 138 -11.42 2.33 5.68
N ARG A 139 -12.31 2.48 4.68
CA ARG A 139 -13.50 1.64 4.57
C ARG A 139 -13.16 0.17 4.26
N SER A 140 -12.14 -0.06 3.44
CA SER A 140 -11.62 -1.40 3.15
C SER A 140 -11.01 -2.04 4.39
N THR A 141 -10.17 -1.30 5.13
CA THR A 141 -9.59 -1.77 6.41
C THR A 141 -10.68 -2.10 7.42
N HIS A 142 -11.68 -1.22 7.59
CA HIS A 142 -12.83 -1.45 8.47
C HIS A 142 -13.62 -2.71 8.08
N THR A 143 -13.88 -2.90 6.79
CA THR A 143 -14.58 -4.10 6.30
C THR A 143 -13.77 -5.37 6.57
N THR A 144 -12.45 -5.29 6.47
CA THR A 144 -11.55 -6.40 6.80
C THR A 144 -11.57 -6.72 8.28
N LEU A 145 -11.53 -5.69 9.15
CA LEU A 145 -11.67 -5.85 10.61
C LEU A 145 -13.00 -6.50 11.00
N LEU A 146 -14.11 -6.09 10.37
CA LEU A 146 -15.41 -6.72 10.59
C LEU A 146 -15.42 -8.19 10.17
N LYS A 147 -14.81 -8.52 9.03
CA LYS A 147 -14.68 -9.93 8.60
C LYS A 147 -13.88 -10.75 9.61
N THR A 148 -12.77 -10.20 10.11
CA THR A 148 -11.95 -10.83 11.14
C THR A 148 -12.73 -11.04 12.44
N LEU A 149 -13.52 -10.04 12.87
CA LEU A 149 -14.41 -10.16 14.02
C LEU A 149 -15.44 -11.28 13.81
N THR A 150 -16.11 -11.31 12.65
CA THR A 150 -17.08 -12.39 12.35
C THR A 150 -16.42 -13.77 12.39
N GLN A 151 -15.21 -13.91 11.83
CA GLN A 151 -14.45 -15.16 11.87
C GLN A 151 -14.07 -15.58 13.29
N TRP A 152 -13.69 -14.62 14.13
CA TRP A 152 -13.39 -14.83 15.55
C TRP A 152 -14.61 -15.35 16.31
N GLU A 153 -15.76 -14.68 16.16
CA GLU A 153 -17.01 -15.02 16.86
C GLU A 153 -17.50 -16.43 16.51
N VAL A 154 -17.41 -16.82 15.24
CA VAL A 154 -17.84 -18.15 14.79
C VAL A 154 -16.76 -19.24 14.92
N ARG A 155 -15.59 -18.90 15.51
CA ARG A 155 -14.41 -19.80 15.60
C ARG A 155 -14.02 -20.42 14.26
N ALA A 156 -14.14 -19.64 13.18
CA ALA A 156 -13.69 -20.05 11.85
C ALA A 156 -12.18 -19.91 11.74
N LYS A 157 -11.58 -20.67 10.81
CA LYS A 157 -10.16 -20.53 10.46
C LYS A 157 -9.83 -19.06 10.13
N PRO A 158 -8.72 -18.53 10.68
CA PRO A 158 -7.65 -19.26 11.39
C PRO A 158 -7.86 -19.36 12.93
N PHE A 159 -8.98 -18.87 13.46
CA PHE A 159 -9.29 -18.77 14.89
C PHE A 159 -9.96 -20.02 15.50
N ASP A 160 -9.73 -21.19 14.93
CA ASP A 160 -10.35 -22.47 15.33
C ASP A 160 -9.54 -23.27 16.38
N GLY A 161 -8.37 -22.77 16.78
CA GLY A 161 -7.45 -23.45 17.72
C GLY A 161 -7.16 -22.70 19.02
N ALA A 162 -6.33 -23.29 19.89
CA ALA A 162 -5.94 -22.72 21.18
C ALA A 162 -5.17 -21.39 21.08
N ASP A 163 -4.49 -21.14 19.95
CA ASP A 163 -3.73 -19.90 19.69
C ASP A 163 -4.57 -18.77 19.10
N ALA A 164 -5.89 -18.93 18.99
CA ALA A 164 -6.75 -17.98 18.30
C ALA A 164 -6.54 -16.52 18.78
N VAL A 165 -6.36 -16.29 20.09
CA VAL A 165 -6.13 -14.95 20.66
C VAL A 165 -4.85 -14.31 20.12
N ARG A 166 -3.77 -15.08 20.01
CA ARG A 166 -2.49 -14.60 19.45
C ARG A 166 -2.63 -14.26 17.98
N GLN A 167 -3.30 -15.14 17.24
CA GLN A 167 -3.53 -14.93 15.82
C GLN A 167 -4.38 -13.68 15.58
N LEU A 168 -5.38 -13.43 16.42
CA LEU A 168 -6.19 -12.22 16.36
C LEU A 168 -5.32 -10.99 16.61
N ALA A 169 -4.52 -10.98 17.67
CA ALA A 169 -3.61 -9.87 17.98
C ALA A 169 -2.63 -9.58 16.82
N LEU A 170 -1.99 -10.61 16.26
CA LEU A 170 -1.08 -10.46 15.13
C LEU A 170 -1.78 -9.96 13.87
N THR A 171 -3.00 -10.43 13.61
CA THR A 171 -3.81 -9.98 12.48
C THR A 171 -4.17 -8.49 12.63
N LEU A 172 -4.59 -8.07 13.82
CA LEU A 172 -4.90 -6.67 14.12
C LEU A 172 -3.70 -5.75 13.92
N GLU A 173 -2.54 -6.10 14.48
CA GLU A 173 -1.33 -5.28 14.37
C GLU A 173 -0.77 -5.28 12.94
N THR A 174 -0.95 -6.37 12.18
CA THR A 174 -0.62 -6.40 10.75
C THR A 174 -1.52 -5.45 9.95
N LEU A 175 -2.83 -5.46 10.22
CA LEU A 175 -3.78 -4.55 9.57
C LEU A 175 -3.44 -3.08 9.88
N ALA A 176 -3.16 -2.77 11.15
CA ALA A 176 -2.78 -1.42 11.57
C ALA A 176 -1.41 -0.99 10.99
N GLY A 177 -0.42 -1.89 11.00
CA GLY A 177 0.94 -1.62 10.51
C GLY A 177 1.04 -1.40 9.01
N ASN A 178 0.20 -2.07 8.22
CA ASN A 178 0.16 -1.93 6.77
C ASN A 178 -0.14 -0.48 6.32
N GLU A 179 -0.87 0.29 7.12
CA GLU A 179 -1.18 1.68 6.82
C GLU A 179 0.02 2.61 6.98
N THR A 180 0.78 2.44 8.06
CA THR A 180 2.00 3.23 8.32
C THR A 180 3.03 3.02 7.21
N SER A 181 3.18 1.78 6.73
CA SER A 181 4.07 1.45 5.62
C SER A 181 3.66 2.09 4.29
N THR A 182 2.37 2.37 4.12
CA THR A 182 1.87 3.05 2.92
C THR A 182 2.27 4.53 2.94
N TRP A 183 2.14 5.21 4.08
CA TRP A 183 2.56 6.60 4.21
C TRP A 183 4.06 6.78 4.03
N ALA A 184 4.88 5.85 4.55
CA ALA A 184 6.32 5.86 4.34
C ALA A 184 6.68 5.78 2.84
N LYS A 185 6.02 4.90 2.08
CA LYS A 185 6.24 4.75 0.62
C LYS A 185 5.78 5.98 -0.17
N SER A 186 4.68 6.62 0.25
CA SER A 186 4.19 7.86 -0.39
C SER A 186 5.08 9.07 -0.10
N ALA A 187 5.88 9.05 0.97
CA ALA A 187 6.85 10.10 1.28
C ALA A 187 8.18 9.94 0.51
N GLU A 188 8.50 8.75 0.00
CA GLU A 188 9.81 8.42 -0.57
C GLU A 188 9.92 8.67 -2.10
N ALA A 189 8.84 9.06 -2.78
CA ALA A 189 8.87 9.43 -4.21
C ALA A 189 8.46 10.90 -4.45
N PRO A 190 9.18 11.72 -5.25
CA PRO A 190 10.36 11.43 -6.09
C PRO A 190 11.59 12.34 -5.83
N SER A 191 12.77 11.75 -5.61
CA SER A 191 14.05 12.35 -6.04
C SER A 191 14.41 11.79 -7.43
N GLY A 192 13.73 12.32 -8.44
CA GLY A 192 14.02 12.10 -9.84
C GLY A 192 14.29 13.43 -10.54
N ALA A 193 15.34 14.14 -10.13
CA ALA A 193 15.82 15.33 -10.84
C ALA A 193 16.94 14.91 -11.79
N GLY A 194 16.67 15.05 -13.09
CA GLY A 194 17.45 14.48 -14.19
C GLY A 194 18.88 15.02 -14.33
N SER A 195 19.80 14.09 -14.58
CA SER A 195 21.07 14.37 -15.26
C SER A 195 20.85 14.31 -16.77
N GLY A 196 20.17 15.31 -17.33
CA GLY A 196 20.13 15.55 -18.77
C GLY A 196 21.35 16.36 -19.17
N THR A 197 22.41 15.72 -19.65
CA THR A 197 23.56 16.38 -20.27
C THR A 197 23.10 17.13 -21.53
N PRO A 198 23.37 18.43 -21.70
CA PRO A 198 22.98 19.14 -22.91
C PRO A 198 23.88 18.72 -24.09
N PRO A 199 23.34 18.53 -25.31
CA PRO A 199 24.17 18.26 -26.48
C PRO A 199 24.95 19.53 -26.87
N THR A 200 26.28 19.43 -26.80
CA THR A 200 27.21 20.41 -27.37
C THR A 200 27.06 20.42 -28.90
N LYS A 201 26.56 21.53 -29.45
CA LYS A 201 26.56 21.77 -30.90
C LYS A 201 27.99 21.94 -31.40
N LYS A 202 28.33 21.19 -32.46
CA LYS A 202 29.46 21.48 -33.36
C LYS A 202 28.97 22.32 -34.53
#